data_AF-A0A8J3EAD5-F1
#
_entry.id   AF-A0A8J3EAD5-F1
#
_cell.length_a   1.000
_cell.length_b   1.000
_cell.length_c   1.000
_cell.angle_alpha   90.00
_cell.angle_beta   90.00
_cell.angle_gamma   90.00
#
_symmetry.space_group_name_H-M   'P 1'
#
loop_
_entity.id
_entity.type
_entity.pdbx_description
1 polymer ?
#
loop_
_entity_poly.entity_id
_entity_poly.type
_entity_poly.pdbx_seq_one_letter_code
_entity_poly.pdbx_strand_id
1 'polypeptide(L)'
;MGAGAFSAVARASEVAGIVKLTYTPKDYNKTIALVGKGICFDTGGVSLKQPQYMYGMNDDMMGSAVAVGSLLSLSLLQVPYQVHCYLAITNNNIGERAFLPNEVVTALNGKTIEVVDTDAEGRMALSDTLCLASQDKPELIIDYATLTAAAVRALGTEYSAIFSNNYDWQPNLVNLSSELKPLI
;
A
#
# COMPACT_ATOMS: atom_id res chain seq x y z
N MET A 1 13.18 -13.61 -0.01
CA MET A 1 11.80 -13.50 0.49
C MET A 1 10.79 -14.21 -0.39
N GLY A 2 10.97 -14.30 -1.72
CA GLY A 2 9.96 -14.92 -2.59
C GLY A 2 8.78 -14.00 -2.92
N ALA A 3 8.89 -12.71 -2.59
CA ALA A 3 7.94 -11.65 -2.91
C ALA A 3 8.06 -11.27 -4.39
N GLY A 4 7.65 -12.18 -5.28
CA GLY A 4 7.82 -12.00 -6.72
C GLY A 4 6.98 -10.85 -7.29
N ALA A 5 5.78 -10.60 -6.76
CA ALA A 5 4.92 -9.51 -7.24
C ALA A 5 5.53 -8.13 -6.94
N PHE A 6 6.02 -7.91 -5.72
CA PHE A 6 6.78 -6.71 -5.38
C PHE A 6 8.08 -6.62 -6.17
N SER A 7 8.81 -7.73 -6.30
CA SER A 7 10.10 -7.76 -7.02
C SER A 7 9.95 -7.44 -8.50
N ALA A 8 8.83 -7.81 -9.13
CA ALA A 8 8.54 -7.47 -10.52
C ALA A 8 8.39 -5.96 -10.70
N VAL A 9 7.60 -5.30 -9.85
CA VAL A 9 7.44 -3.83 -9.84
C VAL A 9 8.78 -3.13 -9.62
N ALA A 10 9.56 -3.63 -8.65
CA ALA A 10 10.84 -3.04 -8.27
C ALA A 10 12.00 -3.27 -9.26
N ARG A 11 11.81 -4.09 -10.30
CA ARG A 11 12.89 -4.63 -11.13
C ARG A 11 13.71 -3.55 -11.86
N ALA A 12 13.07 -2.43 -12.19
CA ALA A 12 13.69 -1.26 -12.82
C ALA A 12 13.99 -0.10 -11.84
N SER A 13 13.85 -0.31 -10.53
CA SER A 13 14.19 0.67 -9.51
C SER A 13 15.64 0.49 -9.03
N GLU A 14 16.30 1.59 -8.64
CA GLU A 14 17.62 1.55 -7.98
C GLU A 14 17.52 1.19 -6.50
N VAL A 15 16.46 1.65 -5.84
CA VAL A 15 16.18 1.40 -4.43
C VAL A 15 14.82 0.76 -4.31
N ALA A 16 14.76 -0.39 -3.64
CA ALA A 16 13.51 -1.08 -3.37
C ALA A 16 13.60 -1.93 -2.10
N GLY A 17 12.51 -1.98 -1.35
CA GLY A 17 12.37 -2.87 -0.20
C GLY A 17 11.00 -2.80 0.44
N ILE A 18 10.60 -3.91 1.06
CA ILE A 18 9.48 -3.92 1.99
C ILE A 18 10.04 -3.66 3.39
N VAL A 19 9.74 -2.50 3.96
CA VAL A 19 10.25 -2.07 5.26
C VAL A 19 9.23 -2.41 6.34
N LYS A 20 9.66 -3.07 7.42
CA LYS A 20 8.85 -3.27 8.63
C LYS A 20 9.38 -2.38 9.75
N LEU A 21 8.55 -1.43 10.20
CA LEU A 21 8.75 -0.66 11.43
C LEU A 21 7.84 -1.23 12.51
N THR A 22 8.23 -1.12 13.78
CA THR A 22 7.43 -1.65 14.88
C THR A 22 7.47 -0.72 16.09
N TYR A 23 6.29 -0.37 16.58
CA TYR A 23 6.09 0.20 17.90
C TYR A 23 5.61 -0.90 18.84
N THR A 24 6.26 -1.05 20.00
CA THR A 24 5.90 -2.03 21.02
C THR A 24 5.87 -1.33 22.38
N PRO A 25 4.69 -1.11 22.99
CA PRO A 25 4.61 -0.62 24.36
C PRO A 25 5.09 -1.70 25.34
N LYS A 26 5.36 -1.30 26.59
CA LYS A 26 5.78 -2.24 27.65
C LYS A 26 4.77 -3.37 27.87
N ASP A 27 3.49 -3.02 27.88
CA ASP A 27 2.37 -3.95 28.01
C ASP A 27 1.42 -3.72 26.83
N TYR A 28 1.10 -4.79 26.09
CA TYR A 28 0.10 -4.78 25.01
C TYR A 28 -0.73 -6.06 25.05
N ASN A 29 -1.97 -5.95 24.56
CA ASN A 29 -2.89 -7.09 24.47
C ASN A 29 -3.33 -7.41 23.03
N LYS A 30 -3.00 -6.54 22.07
CA LYS A 30 -3.34 -6.68 20.65
C LYS A 30 -2.21 -6.13 19.79
N THR A 31 -2.15 -6.62 18.57
CA THR A 31 -1.25 -6.24 17.49
C THR A 31 -2.05 -5.80 16.28
N ILE A 32 -1.80 -4.59 15.79
CA ILE A 32 -2.38 -4.12 14.53
C ILE A 32 -1.28 -3.94 13.49
N ALA A 33 -1.63 -4.08 12.22
CA ALA A 33 -0.74 -3.80 11.11
C ALA A 33 -1.28 -2.65 10.25
N LEU A 34 -0.39 -1.71 9.95
CA LEU A 34 -0.58 -0.65 8.97
C LEU A 34 0.25 -1.01 7.74
N VAL A 35 -0.34 -0.92 6.55
CA VAL A 35 0.33 -1.28 5.29
C VAL A 35 0.21 -0.12 4.32
N GLY A 36 1.31 0.27 3.67
CA GLY A 36 1.32 1.40 2.75
C GLY A 36 1.83 1.05 1.36
N LYS A 37 1.12 1.49 0.32
CA LYS A 37 1.68 1.60 -1.04
C LYS A 37 2.75 2.68 -1.03
N GLY A 38 3.99 2.33 -1.38
CA GLY A 38 5.15 3.23 -1.33
C GLY A 38 5.83 3.36 -2.69
N ILE A 39 5.06 3.58 -3.75
CA ILE A 39 5.62 3.83 -5.07
C ILE A 39 6.12 5.28 -5.12
N CYS A 40 7.41 5.49 -4.88
CA CYS A 40 8.02 6.82 -4.74
C CYS A 40 7.94 7.65 -6.01
N PHE A 41 7.91 7.00 -7.17
CA PHE A 41 7.54 7.61 -8.44
C PHE A 41 6.96 6.54 -9.36
N ASP A 42 5.85 6.87 -10.03
CA ASP A 42 5.15 5.98 -10.94
C ASP A 42 5.14 6.51 -12.38
N THR A 43 5.95 5.90 -13.24
CA THR A 43 5.94 6.16 -14.69
C THR A 43 4.87 5.35 -15.42
N GLY A 44 4.29 4.35 -14.75
CA GLY A 44 3.50 3.26 -15.31
C GLY A 44 4.30 2.09 -15.88
N GLY A 45 5.63 2.16 -15.84
CA GLY A 45 6.49 1.10 -16.39
C GLY A 45 6.44 1.06 -17.92
N VAL A 46 6.32 -0.13 -18.50
CA VAL A 46 6.20 -0.28 -19.96
C VAL A 46 4.85 0.21 -20.50
N SER A 47 3.78 0.07 -19.71
CA SER A 47 2.51 0.78 -19.87
C SER A 47 2.65 2.27 -19.53
N LEU A 48 3.53 2.97 -20.24
CA LEU A 48 3.95 4.33 -19.90
C LEU A 48 2.76 5.30 -19.83
N LYS A 49 2.65 6.02 -18.71
CA LYS A 49 1.66 7.09 -18.56
C LYS A 49 1.88 8.18 -19.60
N GLN A 50 0.78 8.76 -20.10
CA GLN A 50 0.86 10.00 -20.88
C GLN A 50 1.39 11.14 -19.98
N PRO A 51 2.11 12.15 -20.52
CA PRO A 51 2.78 13.17 -19.72
C PRO A 51 1.88 13.87 -18.69
N GLN A 52 0.63 14.18 -19.07
CA GLN A 52 -0.36 14.81 -18.20
C GLN A 52 -0.79 13.97 -16.99
N TYR A 53 -0.67 12.64 -17.06
CA TYR A 53 -1.02 11.72 -15.98
C TYR A 53 0.20 11.28 -15.17
N MET A 54 1.41 11.55 -15.67
CA MET A 54 2.67 11.27 -14.97
C MET A 54 3.08 12.42 -14.04
N TYR A 55 2.69 13.65 -14.37
CA TYR A 55 2.93 14.79 -13.49
C TYR A 55 2.28 14.58 -12.12
N GLY A 56 3.05 14.76 -11.04
CA GLY A 56 2.60 14.54 -9.66
C GLY A 56 2.67 13.08 -9.18
N MET A 57 3.19 12.14 -9.98
CA MET A 57 3.33 10.74 -9.55
C MET A 57 4.42 10.50 -8.51
N ASN A 58 5.11 11.55 -8.04
CA ASN A 58 5.87 11.49 -6.79
C ASN A 58 4.95 11.33 -5.55
N ASP A 59 3.65 11.60 -5.68
CA ASP A 59 2.67 11.45 -4.62
C ASP A 59 2.15 10.00 -4.50
N ASP A 60 2.59 9.10 -5.36
CA ASP A 60 2.09 7.72 -5.41
C ASP A 60 2.60 6.81 -4.26
N MET A 61 3.38 7.41 -3.35
CA MET A 61 3.85 6.85 -2.09
C MET A 61 3.03 7.32 -0.88
N MET A 62 2.00 8.13 -1.08
CA MET A 62 1.23 8.74 0.02
C MET A 62 0.55 7.69 0.92
N GLY A 63 0.26 6.48 0.40
CA GLY A 63 -0.18 5.36 1.23
C GLY A 63 0.82 5.00 2.34
N SER A 64 2.10 4.88 1.98
CA SER A 64 3.19 4.69 2.95
C SER A 64 3.40 5.90 3.85
N ALA A 65 3.23 7.12 3.32
CA ALA A 65 3.31 8.33 4.15
C ALA A 65 2.24 8.34 5.26
N VAL A 66 1.00 7.98 4.93
CA VAL A 66 -0.10 7.85 5.91
C VAL A 66 0.17 6.73 6.91
N ALA A 67 0.65 5.56 6.45
CA ALA A 67 0.95 4.43 7.33
C ALA A 67 2.04 4.77 8.36
N VAL A 68 3.14 5.42 7.94
CA VAL A 68 4.23 5.80 8.85
C VAL A 68 3.85 6.98 9.75
N GLY A 69 3.09 7.95 9.24
CA GLY A 69 2.55 9.06 10.05
C GLY A 69 1.59 8.57 11.13
N SER A 70 0.76 7.59 10.81
CA SER A 70 -0.12 6.91 11.76
C SER A 70 0.66 6.16 12.83
N LEU A 71 1.68 5.38 12.44
CA LEU A 71 2.60 4.73 13.40
C LEU A 71 3.23 5.74 14.36
N LEU A 72 3.76 6.84 13.83
CA LEU A 72 4.38 7.89 14.64
C LEU A 72 3.37 8.45 15.64
N SER A 73 2.18 8.81 15.19
CA SER A 73 1.11 9.34 16.03
C SER A 73 0.70 8.37 17.14
N LEU A 74 0.50 7.09 16.81
CA LEU A 74 0.16 6.04 17.78
C LEU A 74 1.27 5.82 18.80
N SER A 75 2.54 5.90 18.38
CA SER A 75 3.69 5.77 19.28
C SER A 75 3.82 6.95 20.25
N LEU A 76 3.58 8.18 19.78
CA LEU A 76 3.59 9.39 20.61
C LEU A 76 2.43 9.43 21.60
N LEU A 77 1.27 8.88 21.21
CA LEU A 77 0.11 8.69 22.09
C LEU A 77 0.28 7.51 23.07
N GLN A 78 1.36 6.75 22.94
CA GLN A 78 1.65 5.59 23.80
C GLN A 78 0.50 4.59 23.87
N VAL A 79 -0.12 4.29 22.72
CA VAL A 79 -1.29 3.38 22.69
C VAL A 79 -0.93 2.01 23.27
N PRO A 80 -1.88 1.31 23.92
CA PRO A 80 -1.65 0.01 24.55
C PRO A 80 -1.68 -1.16 23.54
N TYR A 81 -1.31 -0.89 22.28
CA TYR A 81 -1.32 -1.85 21.17
C TYR A 81 0.07 -1.93 20.55
N GLN A 82 0.51 -3.13 20.19
CA GLN A 82 1.66 -3.28 19.31
C GLN A 82 1.23 -2.89 17.88
N VAL A 83 2.07 -2.13 17.19
CA VAL A 83 1.77 -1.65 15.84
C VAL A 83 2.93 -2.03 14.92
N HIS A 84 2.65 -2.90 13.96
CA HIS A 84 3.54 -3.16 12.84
C HIS A 84 3.19 -2.24 11.68
N CYS A 85 4.19 -1.61 11.05
CA CYS A 85 3.99 -0.77 9.88
C CYS A 85 4.85 -1.30 8.74
N TYR A 86 4.20 -1.71 7.67
CA TYR A 86 4.81 -2.29 6.48
C TYR A 86 4.72 -1.31 5.31
N LEU A 87 5.86 -0.95 4.75
CA LEU A 87 5.97 0.04 3.67
C LEU A 87 6.56 -0.63 2.43
N ALA A 88 5.80 -0.65 1.34
CA ALA A 88 6.25 -1.21 0.06
C ALA A 88 6.99 -0.14 -0.76
N ILE A 89 8.28 0.09 -0.46
CA ILE A 89 9.06 1.21 -1.02
C ILE A 89 9.76 0.80 -2.31
N THR A 90 9.43 1.44 -3.43
CA THR A 90 10.13 1.28 -4.73
C THR A 90 9.72 2.40 -5.70
N ASN A 91 10.36 2.50 -6.87
CA ASN A 91 9.77 3.18 -8.04
C ASN A 91 9.14 2.16 -8.99
N ASN A 92 8.18 2.61 -9.81
CA ASN A 92 7.71 1.90 -11.00
C ASN A 92 8.23 2.63 -12.25
N ASN A 93 9.45 2.25 -12.64
CA ASN A 93 10.16 2.88 -13.74
C ASN A 93 10.07 2.06 -15.03
N ILE A 94 10.03 2.74 -16.17
CA ILE A 94 10.39 2.14 -17.46
C ILE A 94 11.91 1.94 -17.54
N GLY A 95 12.34 0.85 -18.16
CA GLY A 95 13.76 0.56 -18.39
C GLY A 95 13.96 -0.84 -18.94
N GLU A 96 15.21 -1.19 -19.26
CA GLU A 96 15.58 -2.50 -19.81
C GLU A 96 15.14 -3.67 -18.91
N ARG A 97 15.12 -3.43 -17.60
CA ARG A 97 14.71 -4.41 -16.59
C ARG A 97 13.25 -4.26 -16.16
N ALA A 98 12.44 -3.41 -16.78
CA ALA A 98 11.03 -3.27 -16.40
C ALA A 98 10.28 -4.58 -16.64
N PHE A 99 9.31 -4.88 -15.77
CA PHE A 99 8.37 -5.98 -16.00
C PHE A 99 7.42 -5.65 -17.14
N LEU A 100 7.00 -6.66 -17.89
CA LEU A 100 6.26 -6.53 -19.13
C LEU A 100 4.83 -7.07 -19.00
N PRO A 101 3.89 -6.55 -19.79
CA PRO A 101 2.62 -7.24 -20.02
C PRO A 101 2.84 -8.68 -20.52
N ASN A 102 1.92 -9.57 -20.15
CA ASN A 102 1.94 -11.02 -20.36
C ASN A 102 2.99 -11.79 -19.55
N GLU A 103 3.77 -11.15 -18.67
CA GLU A 103 4.54 -11.88 -17.67
C GLU A 103 3.60 -12.54 -16.64
N VAL A 104 3.95 -13.75 -16.20
CA VAL A 104 3.27 -14.43 -15.10
C VAL A 104 4.20 -14.46 -13.89
N VAL A 105 3.83 -13.72 -12.86
CA VAL A 105 4.64 -13.53 -11.66
C VAL A 105 4.07 -14.37 -10.51
N THR A 106 4.94 -15.08 -9.79
CA THR A 106 4.52 -15.80 -8.57
C THR A 106 4.64 -14.89 -7.37
N ALA A 107 3.51 -14.59 -6.73
CA ALA A 107 3.44 -13.80 -5.50
C ALA A 107 3.91 -14.62 -4.28
N LEU A 108 4.15 -13.93 -3.17
CA LEU A 108 4.68 -14.50 -1.93
C LEU A 108 3.79 -15.60 -1.35
N ASN A 109 2.47 -15.50 -1.56
CA ASN A 109 1.50 -16.51 -1.13
C ASN A 109 1.41 -17.73 -2.07
N GLY A 110 2.28 -17.82 -3.08
CA GLY A 110 2.33 -18.90 -4.07
C GLY A 110 1.31 -18.79 -5.19
N LYS A 111 0.42 -17.78 -5.19
CA LYS A 111 -0.48 -17.52 -6.33
C LYS A 111 0.29 -16.89 -7.48
N THR A 112 -0.14 -17.16 -8.70
CA THR A 112 0.38 -16.53 -9.92
C THR A 112 -0.48 -15.34 -10.34
N ILE A 113 0.14 -14.29 -10.84
CA ILE A 113 -0.48 -13.06 -11.36
C ILE A 113 -0.04 -12.89 -12.81
N GLU A 114 -0.99 -12.89 -13.73
CA GLU A 114 -0.74 -12.41 -15.10
C GLU A 114 -0.74 -10.89 -15.10
N VAL A 115 0.36 -10.30 -15.58
CA VAL A 115 0.50 -8.86 -15.71
C VAL A 115 -0.16 -8.43 -17.02
N VAL A 116 -1.33 -7.83 -16.94
CA VAL A 116 -1.98 -7.24 -18.13
C VAL A 116 -1.53 -5.79 -18.34
N ASP A 117 -1.29 -5.06 -17.25
CA ASP A 117 -0.94 -3.65 -17.26
C ASP A 117 0.11 -3.36 -16.17
N THR A 118 1.25 -2.80 -16.55
CA THR A 118 2.33 -2.45 -15.61
C THR A 118 2.04 -1.17 -14.82
N ASP A 119 0.99 -0.42 -15.19
CA ASP A 119 0.44 0.73 -14.45
C ASP A 119 -0.57 0.30 -13.36
N ALA A 120 -0.74 -1.01 -13.18
CA ALA A 120 -1.47 -1.60 -12.07
C ALA A 120 -0.51 -2.21 -11.04
N GLU A 121 0.64 -1.58 -10.81
CA GLU A 121 1.75 -2.02 -9.98
C GLU A 121 1.44 -2.00 -8.49
N GLY A 122 0.68 -1.00 -8.01
CA GLY A 122 0.49 -0.75 -6.59
C GLY A 122 -0.14 -1.94 -5.88
N ARG A 123 -1.11 -2.62 -6.53
CA ARG A 123 -1.73 -3.84 -5.99
C ARG A 123 -0.78 -5.02 -5.99
N MET A 124 0.18 -5.10 -6.93
CA MET A 124 1.20 -6.14 -6.93
C MET A 124 2.17 -5.95 -5.76
N ALA A 125 2.66 -4.73 -5.57
CA ALA A 125 3.51 -4.37 -4.43
C ALA A 125 2.81 -4.62 -3.09
N LEU A 126 1.53 -4.23 -2.98
CA LEU A 126 0.71 -4.49 -1.79
C LEU A 126 0.43 -5.98 -1.57
N SER A 127 0.24 -6.79 -2.61
CA SER A 127 -0.11 -8.21 -2.43
C SER A 127 0.92 -8.98 -1.60
N ASP A 128 2.21 -8.78 -1.88
CA ASP A 128 3.29 -9.40 -1.11
C ASP A 128 3.46 -8.75 0.26
N THR A 129 3.28 -7.44 0.34
CA THR A 129 3.40 -6.70 1.59
C THR A 129 2.31 -7.08 2.59
N LEU A 130 1.07 -7.20 2.12
CA LEU A 130 -0.07 -7.72 2.89
C LEU A 130 0.14 -9.19 3.28
N CYS A 131 0.73 -9.99 2.39
CA CYS A 131 1.07 -11.37 2.73
C CYS A 131 2.08 -11.42 3.89
N LEU A 132 3.14 -10.59 3.86
CA LEU A 132 4.07 -10.47 4.99
C LEU A 132 3.39 -9.99 6.27
N ALA A 133 2.59 -8.91 6.18
CA ALA A 133 1.88 -8.37 7.33
C ALA A 133 0.95 -9.40 7.98
N SER A 134 0.29 -10.25 7.18
CA SER A 134 -0.58 -11.30 7.68
C SER A 134 0.15 -12.43 8.42
N GLN A 135 1.44 -12.65 8.17
CA GLN A 135 2.22 -13.69 8.85
C GLN A 135 2.44 -13.38 10.33
N ASP A 136 2.43 -12.10 10.71
CA ASP A 136 2.44 -11.67 12.12
C ASP A 136 1.12 -11.92 12.84
N LYS A 137 0.06 -12.31 12.12
CA LYS A 137 -1.29 -12.58 12.64
C LYS A 137 -1.88 -11.43 13.49
N PRO A 138 -1.86 -10.18 13.00
CA PRO A 138 -2.47 -9.06 13.73
C PRO A 138 -4.00 -9.22 13.80
N GLU A 139 -4.64 -8.63 14.81
CA GLU A 139 -6.11 -8.59 14.92
C GLU A 139 -6.75 -7.68 13.86
N LEU A 140 -5.97 -6.76 13.29
CA LEU A 140 -6.39 -5.81 12.26
C LEU A 140 -5.26 -5.50 11.30
N ILE A 141 -5.58 -5.47 10.01
CA ILE A 141 -4.73 -4.90 8.97
C ILE A 141 -5.48 -3.75 8.30
N ILE A 142 -4.86 -2.56 8.23
CA ILE A 142 -5.35 -1.44 7.42
C ILE A 142 -4.29 -1.15 6.37
N ASP A 143 -4.68 -1.16 5.10
CA ASP A 143 -3.83 -0.69 4.01
C ASP A 143 -4.27 0.67 3.46
N TYR A 144 -3.28 1.48 3.05
CA TYR A 144 -3.47 2.79 2.47
C TYR A 144 -2.79 2.85 1.10
N ALA A 145 -3.51 3.35 0.10
CA ALA A 145 -2.98 3.42 -1.25
C ALA A 145 -3.66 4.48 -2.13
N THR A 146 -2.83 5.22 -2.87
CA THR A 146 -3.20 5.95 -4.09
C THR A 146 -3.42 4.93 -5.22
N LEU A 147 -4.44 4.08 -5.08
CA LEU A 147 -4.49 2.84 -5.87
C LEU A 147 -5.12 2.99 -7.24
N THR A 148 -6.19 3.78 -7.37
CA THR A 148 -6.93 3.84 -8.64
C THR A 148 -7.50 5.22 -8.92
N ALA A 149 -7.42 5.63 -10.19
CA ALA A 149 -8.19 6.76 -10.70
C ALA A 149 -9.71 6.47 -10.70
N ALA A 150 -10.12 5.20 -10.62
CA ALA A 150 -11.53 4.83 -10.54
C ALA A 150 -12.17 5.32 -9.23
N ALA A 151 -11.47 5.22 -8.10
CA ALA A 151 -11.93 5.78 -6.83
C ALA A 151 -12.14 7.29 -6.92
N VAL A 152 -11.17 8.02 -7.51
CA VAL A 152 -11.28 9.48 -7.72
C VAL A 152 -12.45 9.84 -8.62
N ARG A 153 -12.69 9.08 -9.70
CA ARG A 153 -13.85 9.31 -10.58
C ARG A 153 -15.18 9.08 -9.87
N ALA A 154 -15.24 8.14 -8.93
CA ALA A 154 -16.46 7.81 -8.22
C ALA A 154 -16.76 8.77 -7.04
N LEU A 155 -15.72 9.19 -6.32
CA LEU A 155 -15.86 9.91 -5.04
C LEU A 155 -15.34 11.36 -5.08
N GLY A 156 -14.72 11.77 -6.18
CA GLY A 156 -13.99 13.04 -6.26
C GLY A 156 -12.65 12.99 -5.53
N THR A 157 -12.14 14.16 -5.17
CA THR A 157 -10.84 14.33 -4.48
C THR A 157 -10.98 14.63 -2.99
N GLU A 158 -12.21 14.69 -2.49
CA GLU A 158 -12.50 15.05 -1.08
C GLU A 158 -12.62 13.83 -0.16
N TYR A 159 -12.91 12.65 -0.73
CA TYR A 159 -13.17 11.42 0.02
C TYR A 159 -12.24 10.29 -0.41
N SER A 160 -11.86 9.44 0.55
CA SER A 160 -11.19 8.17 0.28
C SER A 160 -12.20 7.03 0.11
N ALA A 161 -11.87 6.00 -0.66
CA ALA A 161 -12.70 4.80 -0.76
C ALA A 161 -12.30 3.79 0.33
N ILE A 162 -13.28 3.20 1.03
CA ILE A 162 -13.06 2.10 1.98
C ILE A 162 -13.58 0.80 1.39
N PHE A 163 -12.77 -0.26 1.48
CA PHE A 163 -13.18 -1.64 1.25
C PHE A 163 -12.81 -2.48 2.46
N SER A 164 -13.71 -3.35 2.90
CA SER A 164 -13.44 -4.26 4.02
C SER A 164 -14.23 -5.55 3.85
N ASN A 165 -13.63 -6.67 4.24
CA ASN A 165 -14.30 -7.96 4.37
C ASN A 165 -15.13 -8.08 5.66
N ASN A 166 -15.03 -7.09 6.56
CA ASN A 166 -15.85 -6.97 7.75
C ASN A 166 -16.83 -5.80 7.59
N TYR A 167 -18.11 -6.14 7.39
CA TYR A 167 -19.17 -5.16 7.12
C TYR A 167 -19.47 -4.25 8.31
N ASP A 168 -19.12 -4.65 9.54
CA ASP A 168 -19.33 -3.80 10.72
C ASP A 168 -18.31 -2.66 10.79
N TRP A 169 -17.17 -2.78 10.11
CA TRP A 169 -16.08 -1.81 10.21
C TRP A 169 -16.29 -0.59 9.30
N GLN A 170 -16.91 -0.80 8.14
CA GLN A 170 -17.14 0.26 7.15
C GLN A 170 -17.93 1.44 7.73
N PRO A 171 -19.13 1.25 8.33
CA PRO A 171 -19.89 2.38 8.90
C PRO A 171 -19.18 3.01 10.09
N ASN A 172 -18.46 2.23 10.90
CA ASN A 172 -17.71 2.75 12.04
C ASN A 172 -16.57 3.69 11.61
N LEU A 173 -15.84 3.33 10.54
CA LEU A 173 -14.77 4.17 10.01
C LEU A 173 -15.30 5.47 9.39
N VAL A 174 -16.43 5.41 8.68
CA VAL A 174 -17.09 6.61 8.12
C VAL A 174 -17.63 7.53 9.22
N ASN A 175 -18.21 6.97 10.27
CA ASN A 175 -18.71 7.77 11.40
C ASN A 175 -17.55 8.45 12.14
N LEU A 176 -16.47 7.72 12.40
CA LEU A 176 -15.27 8.27 13.05
C LEU A 176 -14.61 9.37 12.21
N SER A 177 -14.59 9.23 10.88
CA SER A 177 -14.07 10.27 9.98
C SER A 177 -14.91 11.55 10.13
N SER A 178 -16.24 11.42 10.14
CA SER A 178 -17.18 12.53 10.20
C SER A 178 -17.05 13.37 11.48
N GLU A 179 -16.65 12.77 12.60
CA GLU A 179 -16.41 13.47 13.87
C GLU A 179 -15.14 14.33 13.87
N LEU A 180 -14.12 13.94 13.09
CA LEU A 180 -12.84 14.65 13.00
C LEU A 180 -12.83 15.69 11.87
N LYS A 181 -13.35 15.30 10.69
CA LYS A 181 -13.68 16.09 9.49
C LYS A 181 -14.09 15.08 8.38
N PRO A 182 -15.18 15.27 7.61
CA PRO A 182 -15.59 14.29 6.60
C PRO A 182 -14.52 14.17 5.50
N LEU A 183 -13.77 13.07 5.52
CA LEU A 183 -12.63 12.81 4.63
C LEU A 183 -12.64 11.38 4.06
N ILE A 184 -13.61 10.57 4.48
CA ILE A 184 -13.83 9.18 4.06
C ILE A 184 -15.32 8.89 4.07
#